data_AF-A0A946FZE8-F1
#
_entry.id   AF-A0A946FZE8-F1
#
_cell.length_a   1.000
_cell.length_b   1.000
_cell.length_c   1.000
_cell.angle_alpha   90.00
_cell.angle_beta   90.00
_cell.angle_gamma   90.00
#
_symmetry.space_group_name_H-M   'P 1'
#
loop_
_entity.id
_entity.type
_entity.pdbx_description
1 polymer ?
#
loop_
_entity_poly.entity_id
_entity_poly.type
_entity_poly.pdbx_seq_one_letter_code
_entity_poly.pdbx_strand_id
1 'polypeptide(L)'
;VFPKVYKAGIGIGAEYGEGALIVGGKTIEYYSTAAASIGFQLGAQAKSIILIFTKYEALKTFQKSDGWEAGVDGSVALITLGMGDSLDTTNVKDPIVAFIFGQRGLMYNLTIEGSKFSRITPE
;
A
#
# COMPACT_ATOMS: atom_id res chain seq x y z
N VAL A 1 3.62 -2.94 6.90
CA VAL A 1 4.14 -1.56 7.01
C VAL A 1 5.24 -1.38 5.97
N PHE A 2 5.04 -0.47 5.02
CA PHE A 2 5.99 -0.13 3.96
C PHE A 2 6.50 1.29 4.20
N PRO A 3 7.66 1.45 4.87
CA PRO A 3 8.14 2.78 5.27
C PRO A 3 8.50 3.67 4.08
N LYS A 4 8.94 3.09 2.96
CA LYS A 4 9.32 3.83 1.75
C LYS A 4 8.85 3.07 0.52
N VAL A 5 7.90 3.67 -0.20
CA VAL A 5 7.47 3.25 -1.53
C VAL A 5 7.83 4.38 -2.48
N TYR A 6 8.72 4.07 -3.41
CA TYR A 6 9.17 4.98 -4.45
C TYR A 6 8.30 4.85 -5.67
N LYS A 7 8.12 5.96 -6.36
CA LYS A 7 7.41 6.02 -7.62
C LYS A 7 8.18 6.90 -8.58
N ALA A 8 8.41 6.40 -9.79
CA ALA A 8 9.13 7.13 -10.82
C ALA A 8 8.55 6.82 -12.19
N GLY A 9 8.54 7.83 -13.08
CA GLY A 9 8.05 7.71 -14.44
C GLY A 9 7.87 9.06 -15.13
N ILE A 10 7.59 9.00 -16.43
CA ILE A 10 7.16 10.12 -17.29
C ILE A 10 5.95 9.62 -18.07
N GLY A 11 4.74 9.97 -17.64
CA GLY A 11 3.48 9.47 -18.24
C GLY A 11 3.12 8.05 -17.80
N ILE A 12 4.06 7.11 -17.94
CA ILE A 12 3.98 5.74 -17.41
C ILE A 12 5.04 5.60 -16.33
N GLY A 13 4.66 5.11 -15.16
CA GLY A 13 5.55 4.94 -14.03
C GLY A 13 5.35 3.61 -13.31
N ALA A 14 6.36 3.24 -12.54
CA ALA A 14 6.32 2.10 -11.65
C ALA A 14 6.44 2.55 -10.19
N GLU A 15 5.77 1.84 -9.30
CA GLU A 15 5.93 1.94 -7.86
C GLU A 15 6.67 0.71 -7.34
N TYR A 16 7.57 0.90 -6.38
CA TYR A 16 8.20 -0.19 -5.64
C TYR A 16 8.51 0.21 -4.19
N GLY A 17 8.32 -0.71 -3.26
CA GLY A 17 8.82 -0.56 -1.90
C GLY A 17 8.81 -1.86 -1.12
N GLU A 18 9.50 -1.87 0.01
CA GLU A 18 9.61 -3.04 0.88
C GLU A 18 9.08 -2.72 2.26
N GLY A 19 8.64 -3.75 2.95
CA GLY A 19 7.97 -3.61 4.22
C GLY A 19 7.96 -4.88 5.05
N ALA A 20 7.55 -4.71 6.30
CA ALA A 20 7.42 -5.77 7.28
C ALA A 20 5.95 -6.02 7.62
N LEU A 21 5.58 -7.29 7.76
CA LEU A 21 4.33 -7.72 8.38
C LEU A 21 4.55 -7.89 9.88
N ILE A 22 3.74 -7.20 10.66
CA ILE A 22 3.84 -7.18 12.12
C ILE A 22 2.57 -7.79 12.70
N VAL A 23 2.72 -8.83 13.54
CA VAL A 23 1.62 -9.50 14.25
C VAL A 23 2.00 -9.64 15.71
N GLY A 24 1.11 -9.19 16.62
CA GLY A 24 1.37 -9.24 18.06
C GLY A 24 2.63 -8.46 18.48
N GLY A 25 2.95 -7.37 17.78
CA GLY A 25 4.15 -6.54 18.04
C GLY A 25 5.47 -7.12 17.53
N LYS A 26 5.45 -8.25 16.82
CA LYS A 26 6.65 -8.87 16.24
C LYS A 26 6.60 -8.83 14.73
N THR A 27 7.73 -8.52 14.10
CA THR A 27 7.91 -8.73 12.66
C THR A 27 7.97 -10.23 12.40
N ILE A 28 7.08 -10.74 11.54
CA ILE A 28 7.00 -12.17 11.22
C ILE A 28 7.42 -12.48 9.79
N GLU A 29 7.18 -11.57 8.85
CA GLU A 29 7.41 -11.76 7.42
C GLU A 29 7.74 -10.41 6.76
N TYR A 30 8.37 -10.47 5.58
CA TYR A 30 8.70 -9.29 4.77
C TYR A 30 8.02 -9.40 3.41
N TYR A 31 7.66 -8.25 2.87
CA TYR A 31 6.94 -8.12 1.61
C TYR A 31 7.51 -6.98 0.77
N SER A 32 7.52 -7.15 -0.54
CA SER A 32 7.61 -6.05 -1.49
C SER A 32 6.22 -5.65 -1.97
N THR A 33 6.08 -4.42 -2.41
CA THR A 33 4.92 -3.92 -3.15
C THR A 33 5.36 -3.35 -4.48
N ALA A 34 4.62 -3.65 -5.54
CA ALA A 34 4.87 -3.10 -6.87
C ALA A 34 3.55 -2.77 -7.58
N ALA A 35 3.53 -1.67 -8.33
CA ALA A 35 2.37 -1.28 -9.13
C ALA A 35 2.80 -0.55 -10.41
N ALA A 36 2.03 -0.73 -11.48
CA ALA A 36 2.11 0.14 -12.65
C ALA A 36 1.17 1.34 -12.46
N SER A 37 1.55 2.50 -13.02
CA SER A 37 0.75 3.71 -12.93
C SER A 37 0.77 4.48 -14.24
N ILE A 38 -0.37 5.05 -14.60
CA ILE A 38 -0.55 5.91 -15.77
C ILE A 38 -1.03 7.27 -15.27
N GLY A 39 -0.33 8.35 -15.60
CA GLY A 39 -0.71 9.70 -15.21
C GLY A 39 0.34 10.78 -15.49
N PHE A 40 0.02 12.04 -15.19
CA PHE A 40 0.92 13.21 -15.30
C PHE A 40 1.99 13.18 -14.20
N GLN A 41 2.72 12.08 -14.10
CA GLN A 41 3.82 11.96 -13.17
C GLN A 41 5.08 12.32 -13.91
N LEU A 42 5.64 13.46 -13.49
CA LEU A 42 6.96 13.90 -13.88
C LEU A 42 7.81 13.88 -12.62
N GLY A 43 8.76 12.94 -12.57
CA GLY A 43 9.79 12.88 -11.54
C GLY A 43 9.62 11.75 -10.53
N ALA A 44 10.44 11.82 -9.48
CA ALA A 44 10.51 10.84 -8.41
C ALA A 44 9.65 11.28 -7.21
N GLN A 45 8.82 10.37 -6.72
CA GLN A 45 7.93 10.56 -5.59
C GLN A 45 8.19 9.48 -4.55
N ALA A 46 7.85 9.77 -3.29
CA ALA A 46 7.94 8.80 -2.21
C ALA A 46 6.75 8.94 -1.26
N LYS A 47 6.28 7.81 -0.75
CA LYS A 47 5.22 7.73 0.28
C LYS A 47 5.51 6.60 1.25
N SER A 48 4.86 6.62 2.41
CA SER A 48 4.78 5.49 3.32
C SER A 48 3.37 4.88 3.26
N ILE A 49 3.27 3.56 3.38
CA ILE A 49 2.00 2.83 3.37
C ILE A 49 1.90 1.93 4.62
N ILE A 50 0.78 1.98 5.32
CA ILE A 50 0.44 0.98 6.34
C ILE A 50 -0.82 0.25 5.89
N LEU A 51 -0.74 -1.08 5.74
CA LEU A 51 -1.91 -1.93 5.62
C LEU A 51 -2.28 -2.46 7.01
N ILE A 52 -3.52 -2.24 7.41
CA ILE A 52 -4.11 -2.77 8.64
C ILE A 52 -5.16 -3.81 8.26
N PHE A 53 -4.98 -5.03 8.73
CA PHE A 53 -5.95 -6.10 8.58
C PHE A 53 -6.97 -6.00 9.72
N THR A 54 -8.22 -5.67 9.39
CA THR A 54 -9.31 -5.56 10.37
C THR A 54 -10.01 -6.90 10.60
N LYS A 55 -9.77 -7.87 9.71
CA LYS A 55 -10.28 -9.25 9.77
C LYS A 55 -9.13 -10.24 9.74
N TYR A 56 -9.20 -11.24 10.62
CA TYR A 56 -8.16 -12.27 10.71
C TYR A 56 -8.10 -13.15 9.46
N GLU A 57 -9.23 -13.39 8.81
CA GLU A 57 -9.34 -14.15 7.57
C GLU A 57 -8.57 -13.47 6.45
N ALA A 58 -8.65 -12.15 6.36
CA ALA A 58 -7.94 -11.37 5.34
C ALA A 58 -6.43 -11.40 5.54
N LEU A 59 -5.95 -11.33 6.79
CA LEU A 59 -4.55 -11.55 7.11
C LEU A 59 -4.09 -12.93 6.62
N LYS A 60 -4.85 -13.99 6.94
CA LYS A 60 -4.51 -15.36 6.52
C LYS A 60 -4.49 -15.52 5.00
N THR A 61 -5.46 -14.94 4.29
CA THR A 61 -5.51 -14.98 2.81
C THR A 61 -4.31 -14.25 2.21
N PHE A 62 -4.00 -13.05 2.71
CA PHE A 62 -2.83 -12.28 2.30
C PHE A 62 -1.54 -13.07 2.50
N GLN A 63 -1.36 -13.70 3.67
CA GLN A 63 -0.16 -14.49 3.96
C GLN A 63 0.00 -15.71 3.07
N LYS A 64 -1.10 -16.37 2.70
CA LYS A 64 -1.09 -17.58 1.87
C LYS A 64 -0.89 -17.31 0.38
N SER A 65 -1.00 -16.07 -0.07
CA SER A 65 -0.83 -15.71 -1.47
C SER A 65 0.66 -15.57 -1.82
N ASP A 66 1.04 -16.08 -3.00
CA ASP A 66 2.37 -15.85 -3.60
C ASP A 66 2.52 -14.45 -4.20
N GLY A 67 1.44 -13.65 -4.17
CA GLY A 67 1.44 -12.27 -4.61
C GLY A 67 0.03 -11.72 -4.58
N TRP A 68 -0.36 -11.12 -3.46
CA TRP A 68 -1.72 -10.61 -3.24
C TRP A 68 -1.91 -9.25 -3.90
N GLU A 69 -2.95 -9.06 -4.69
CA GLU A 69 -3.21 -7.83 -5.44
C GLU A 69 -4.44 -7.07 -4.90
N ALA A 70 -4.23 -5.81 -4.52
CA ALA A 70 -5.31 -4.97 -4.01
C ALA A 70 -6.36 -4.66 -5.07
N GLY A 71 -7.64 -4.83 -4.72
CA GLY A 71 -8.79 -4.67 -5.63
C GLY A 71 -9.14 -5.94 -6.42
N VAL A 72 -8.18 -6.85 -6.61
CA VAL A 72 -8.39 -8.14 -7.29
C VAL A 72 -8.62 -9.26 -6.28
N ASP A 73 -7.70 -9.46 -5.35
CA ASP A 73 -7.75 -10.53 -4.34
C ASP A 73 -8.50 -10.11 -3.06
N GLY A 74 -8.83 -8.83 -2.94
CA GLY A 74 -9.67 -8.31 -1.86
C GLY A 74 -9.78 -6.79 -1.86
N SER A 75 -10.85 -6.31 -1.23
CA SER A 75 -11.12 -4.88 -1.12
C SER A 75 -10.24 -4.23 -0.04
N VAL A 76 -9.79 -3.00 -0.33
CA VAL A 76 -9.02 -2.20 0.61
C VAL A 76 -9.58 -0.80 0.65
N ALA A 77 -9.96 -0.34 1.84
CA ALA A 77 -10.29 1.06 2.03
C ALA A 77 -9.01 1.89 2.09
N LEU A 78 -8.97 3.03 1.38
CA LEU A 78 -7.82 3.94 1.38
C LEU A 78 -8.10 5.16 2.24
N ILE A 79 -7.16 5.47 3.14
CA ILE A 79 -7.15 6.67 3.98
C ILE A 79 -5.85 7.43 3.71
N THR A 80 -5.98 8.69 3.31
CA THR A 80 -4.82 9.56 3.03
C THR A 80 -4.69 10.61 4.11
N LEU A 81 -3.54 10.67 4.78
CA LEU A 81 -3.25 11.68 5.80
C LEU A 81 -2.42 12.82 5.17
N GLY A 82 -2.75 14.07 5.50
CA GLY A 82 -1.92 15.24 5.15
C GLY A 82 -2.29 15.99 3.86
N MET A 83 -3.34 15.59 3.13
CA MET A 83 -3.80 16.27 1.90
C MET A 83 -4.96 17.26 2.12
N GLY A 84 -5.30 17.59 3.37
CA GLY A 84 -6.36 18.57 3.69
C GLY A 84 -7.80 18.05 3.60
N ASP A 85 -7.99 16.79 3.20
CA ASP A 85 -9.31 16.15 3.20
C ASP A 85 -9.77 15.79 4.62
N SER A 86 -11.04 16.04 4.89
CA SER A 86 -11.73 15.56 6.10
C SER A 86 -11.81 14.04 6.04
N LEU A 87 -11.19 13.39 7.02
CA LEU A 87 -11.17 11.94 7.12
C LEU A 87 -12.57 11.43 7.53
N ASP A 88 -13.36 10.94 6.59
CA ASP A 88 -14.59 10.20 6.89
C ASP A 88 -14.25 8.75 7.27
N THR A 89 -13.79 8.55 8.52
CA THR A 89 -13.44 7.22 9.05
C THR A 89 -14.63 6.41 9.57
N THR A 90 -15.85 6.94 9.48
CA THR A 90 -16.95 6.52 10.36
C THR A 90 -17.61 5.19 9.97
N ASN A 91 -17.28 4.57 8.83
CA ASN A 91 -17.89 3.30 8.39
C ASN A 91 -16.97 2.41 7.53
N VAL A 92 -15.69 2.28 7.86
CA VAL A 92 -14.81 1.37 7.11
C VAL A 92 -15.17 -0.09 7.41
N LYS A 93 -15.84 -0.76 6.47
CA LYS A 93 -16.23 -2.18 6.57
C LYS A 93 -15.24 -3.13 5.88
N ASP A 94 -14.30 -2.58 5.12
CA ASP A 94 -13.32 -3.34 4.38
C ASP A 94 -12.43 -4.18 5.30
N PRO A 95 -12.06 -5.39 4.87
CA PRO A 95 -11.24 -6.31 5.65
C PRO A 95 -9.79 -5.84 5.79
N ILE A 96 -9.36 -4.89 4.94
CA ILE A 96 -8.05 -4.27 4.95
C ILE A 96 -8.24 -2.76 4.79
N VAL A 97 -7.46 -1.99 5.55
CA VAL A 97 -7.41 -0.53 5.46
C VAL A 97 -5.99 -0.10 5.19
N ALA A 98 -5.79 0.71 4.16
CA ALA A 98 -4.52 1.29 3.79
C ALA A 98 -4.44 2.75 4.24
N PHE A 99 -3.37 3.09 4.94
CA PHE A 99 -3.02 4.46 5.27
C PHE A 99 -1.83 4.90 4.42
N ILE A 100 -1.97 6.00 3.69
CA ILE A 100 -0.86 6.67 2.99
C ILE A 100 -0.54 7.99 3.68
N PHE A 101 0.75 8.21 3.94
CA PHE A 101 1.26 9.41 4.60
C PHE A 101 2.73 9.67 4.22
N GLY A 102 3.26 10.81 4.66
CA GLY A 102 4.66 11.17 4.44
C GLY A 102 4.99 11.42 2.97
N GLN A 103 4.00 11.87 2.20
CA GLN A 103 4.09 12.09 0.77
C GLN A 103 5.17 13.13 0.45
N ARG A 104 6.02 12.81 -0.52
CA ARG A 104 7.01 13.72 -1.10
C ARG A 104 6.86 13.75 -2.61
N GLY A 105 6.90 14.96 -3.17
CA GLY A 105 6.57 15.22 -4.57
C GLY A 105 5.08 15.52 -4.76
N LEU A 106 4.70 15.88 -5.98
CA LEU A 106 3.32 16.25 -6.32
C LEU A 106 2.48 14.99 -6.60
N MET A 107 1.69 14.56 -5.62
CA MET A 107 0.84 13.37 -5.69
C MET A 107 -0.64 13.77 -5.63
N TYR A 108 -1.34 13.77 -6.78
CA TYR A 108 -2.75 14.17 -6.86
C TYR A 108 -3.75 13.01 -6.90
N ASN A 109 -3.31 11.80 -7.27
CA ASN A 109 -4.18 10.63 -7.43
C ASN A 109 -3.54 9.42 -6.74
N LEU A 110 -3.73 9.32 -5.43
CA LEU A 110 -3.23 8.21 -4.65
C LEU A 110 -4.22 7.05 -4.74
N THR A 111 -3.72 5.90 -5.19
CA THR A 111 -4.41 4.62 -5.12
C THR A 111 -3.42 3.55 -4.68
N ILE A 112 -3.96 2.43 -4.23
CA ILE A 112 -3.24 1.18 -4.03
C ILE A 112 -3.85 0.04 -4.87
N GLU A 113 -4.96 0.28 -5.55
CA GLU A 113 -5.57 -0.70 -6.44
C GLU A 113 -4.58 -1.10 -7.53
N GLY A 114 -4.52 -2.40 -7.84
CA GLY A 114 -3.53 -2.98 -8.76
C GLY A 114 -2.11 -3.06 -8.18
N SER A 115 -1.89 -2.66 -6.92
CA SER A 115 -0.62 -2.92 -6.24
C SER A 115 -0.54 -4.38 -5.84
N LYS A 116 0.51 -5.06 -6.29
CA LYS A 116 0.82 -6.44 -5.92
C LYS A 116 1.77 -6.47 -4.73
N PHE A 117 1.47 -7.31 -3.75
CA PHE A 117 2.24 -7.50 -2.54
C PHE A 117 2.80 -8.93 -2.51
N SER A 118 4.11 -9.06 -2.65
CA SER A 118 4.78 -10.36 -2.78
C SER A 118 5.68 -10.60 -1.57
N ARG A 119 5.64 -11.83 -1.03
CA ARG A 119 6.53 -12.22 0.07
C ARG A 119 7.99 -12.21 -0.41
N ILE A 120 8.90 -11.68 0.39
CA ILE A 120 10.33 -11.63 0.09
C ILE A 120 11.17 -12.14 1.27
N THR A 121 12.43 -12.48 0.99
CA THR A 121 13.48 -12.57 2.00
C THR A 121 14.35 -11.33 1.83
N PRO A 122 14.42 -10.43 2.82
CA PRO A 122 15.28 -9.26 2.73
C PRO A 122 16.76 -9.70 2.76
N GLU A 123 17.62 -9.01 2.02
CA GLU A 123 19.07 -9.20 2.03
C GLU A 123 19.73 -8.66 3.31
#